data_AF-A0A8C6SCU6-F1
#
_entry.id   AF-A0A8C6SCU6-F1
#
_cell.length_a   1.000
_cell.length_b   1.000
_cell.length_c   1.000
_cell.angle_alpha   90.00
_cell.angle_beta   90.00
_cell.angle_gamma   90.00
#
_symmetry.space_group_name_H-M   'P 1'
#
loop_
_entity.id
_entity.type
_entity.pdbx_description
1 polymer ?
#
loop_
_entity_poly.entity_id
_entity_poly.type
_entity_poly.pdbx_seq_one_letter_code
_entity_poly.pdbx_strand_id
1 'polypeptide(L)'
;MPLDRDSSEFVPSISPRKRRIKKPQRNADFVPSVSRRDKKNKQCKTNGAPNKRKKLASHNPEATNNSSTTLLGKMSLDHDSPDYVPSVSLFPKDKKKTDGAPNKRKKLASHNPEATNNSSTTLLAGEDIEFEWPDLVDLSIQHRQLQDAYTELQAEVDALSARNARLKEDFHRVLPRFSYASVKGDDEQLLFLTGVRTPVFDWLVAQVADKIEVLPELTSRNHLTMVLMKLKLGLCDVDLAYRFGIRESSVTRMCQTWLPALAATLKPIVAWPSTQTVSTSRPGFFTGKFRRCRCIVDCPEFVVARIGEDKDKHESTVKYFASVTPAGAVSFLSSGYSSLTPERRIIKESGFVRLLDPQDDIMANRQIPIRDELASLQAALHIPDPNNGKQTQKGASGKRLCQVWTHVKKVIGWWKEFNMLQKVIQEPYADLLDEVLIVCAVLTNVNVSLAPKGGDQP
;
A
#
# COMPACT_ATOMS: atom_id res chain seq x y z
N MET A 1 -13.30 47.13 38.33
CA MET A 1 -12.86 47.55 39.68
C MET A 1 -14.03 47.38 40.63
N PRO A 2 -13.86 46.71 41.78
CA PRO A 2 -13.13 45.45 41.96
C PRO A 2 -14.04 44.36 42.60
N LEU A 3 -13.95 43.09 42.18
CA LEU A 3 -13.11 41.99 42.73
C LEU A 3 -13.78 41.26 43.91
N ASP A 4 -13.61 39.97 44.16
CA ASP A 4 -13.27 38.77 43.39
C ASP A 4 -13.30 37.62 44.42
N ARG A 5 -13.68 36.43 43.96
CA ARG A 5 -13.05 35.12 44.23
C ARG A 5 -13.10 34.39 45.59
N ASP A 6 -13.58 33.15 45.40
CA ASP A 6 -12.93 31.86 45.62
C ASP A 6 -13.04 31.14 46.97
N SER A 7 -13.81 30.05 46.89
CA SER A 7 -13.91 28.92 47.78
C SER A 7 -13.18 27.69 47.19
N SER A 8 -12.17 27.22 47.93
CA SER A 8 -11.81 25.83 48.24
C SER A 8 -11.89 24.72 47.18
N GLU A 9 -10.71 24.19 46.85
CA GLU A 9 -10.26 22.77 46.90
C GLU A 9 -11.24 21.63 46.58
N PHE A 10 -10.85 20.73 45.66
CA PHE A 10 -10.73 19.29 45.93
C PHE A 10 -9.99 18.56 44.79
N VAL A 11 -8.92 17.83 45.12
CA VAL A 11 -8.20 16.92 44.21
C VAL A 11 -8.37 15.49 44.73
N PRO A 12 -8.80 14.51 43.91
CA PRO A 12 -8.67 13.11 44.27
C PRO A 12 -7.63 12.37 43.42
N SER A 13 -6.75 11.67 44.12
CA SER A 13 -5.78 10.70 43.59
C SER A 13 -6.46 9.41 43.12
N ILE A 14 -6.13 8.90 41.93
CA ILE A 14 -6.49 7.54 41.50
C ILE A 14 -5.27 6.84 40.88
N SER A 15 -4.91 5.72 41.49
CA SER A 15 -3.87 4.76 41.14
C SER A 15 -4.09 3.99 39.82
N PRO A 16 -3.03 3.53 39.12
CA PRO A 16 -3.16 2.91 37.80
C PRO A 16 -3.50 1.41 37.85
N ARG A 17 -4.70 1.03 37.38
CA ARG A 17 -5.09 -0.36 37.12
C ARG A 17 -4.59 -0.82 35.74
N LYS A 18 -3.71 -1.84 35.74
CA LYS A 18 -3.31 -2.62 34.55
C LYS A 18 -4.55 -3.21 33.85
N ARG A 19 -4.86 -2.77 32.63
CA ARG A 19 -5.87 -3.42 31.77
C ARG A 19 -5.20 -4.50 30.92
N ARG A 20 -5.62 -5.74 31.16
CA ARG A 20 -5.26 -6.96 30.42
C ARG A 20 -5.99 -6.93 29.07
N ILE A 21 -5.26 -6.86 27.97
CA ILE A 21 -5.79 -6.91 26.60
C ILE A 21 -6.32 -8.33 26.32
N LYS A 22 -7.64 -8.48 26.15
CA LYS A 22 -8.25 -9.71 25.62
C LYS A 22 -8.15 -9.66 24.09
N LYS A 23 -7.49 -10.66 23.50
CA LYS A 23 -7.50 -10.92 22.04
C LYS A 23 -8.92 -11.32 21.59
N PRO A 24 -9.39 -10.91 20.39
CA PRO A 24 -10.64 -11.43 19.85
C PRO A 24 -10.45 -12.87 19.32
N GLN A 25 -11.38 -13.74 19.72
CA GLN A 25 -11.52 -15.12 19.24
C GLN A 25 -11.95 -15.12 17.76
N ARG A 26 -11.28 -15.94 16.95
CA ARG A 26 -11.75 -16.33 15.61
C ARG A 26 -12.92 -17.31 15.79
N ASN A 27 -14.11 -16.94 15.34
CA ASN A 27 -15.17 -17.92 15.10
C ASN A 27 -14.92 -18.53 13.73
N ALA A 28 -14.46 -19.78 13.74
CA ALA A 28 -14.73 -20.72 12.66
C ALA A 28 -16.20 -21.13 12.73
N ASP A 29 -16.76 -21.47 11.55
CA ASP A 29 -17.92 -22.33 11.31
C ASP A 29 -18.89 -21.72 10.29
N PHE A 30 -18.68 -22.05 9.01
CA PHE A 30 -19.80 -22.43 8.14
C PHE A 30 -19.30 -23.21 6.92
N VAL A 31 -19.61 -24.52 6.90
CA VAL A 31 -19.51 -25.40 5.73
C VAL A 31 -20.92 -25.56 5.16
N PRO A 32 -21.17 -25.36 3.85
CA PRO A 32 -22.38 -25.87 3.23
C PRO A 32 -22.10 -27.19 2.51
N SER A 33 -22.76 -28.23 3.00
CA SER A 33 -22.95 -29.54 2.41
C SER A 33 -23.49 -29.46 0.97
N VAL A 34 -22.85 -30.21 0.07
CA VAL A 34 -23.31 -30.50 -1.29
C VAL A 34 -24.49 -31.47 -1.24
N SER A 35 -25.66 -31.05 -1.76
CA SER A 35 -26.75 -31.96 -2.09
C SER A 35 -27.03 -31.93 -3.59
N ARG A 36 -26.90 -33.10 -4.20
CA ARG A 36 -27.26 -33.44 -5.59
C ARG A 36 -28.78 -33.40 -5.80
N ARG A 37 -29.19 -33.10 -7.05
CA ARG A 37 -30.43 -33.43 -7.81
C ARG A 37 -30.77 -32.22 -8.71
N ASP A 38 -31.23 -32.31 -9.94
CA ASP A 38 -31.46 -33.38 -10.90
C ASP A 38 -31.47 -32.75 -12.30
N LYS A 39 -30.96 -33.49 -13.29
CA LYS A 39 -31.09 -33.15 -14.71
C LYS A 39 -32.53 -33.39 -15.18
N LYS A 40 -33.14 -32.44 -15.87
CA LYS A 40 -34.18 -32.72 -16.87
C LYS A 40 -34.04 -31.84 -18.11
N ASN A 41 -33.92 -32.53 -19.24
CA ASN A 41 -33.99 -32.10 -20.63
C ASN A 41 -35.10 -31.10 -20.93
N LYS A 42 -34.85 -30.19 -21.89
CA LYS A 42 -35.78 -29.89 -22.98
C LYS A 42 -35.03 -29.33 -24.20
N GLN A 43 -35.43 -29.85 -25.35
CA GLN A 43 -34.85 -29.70 -26.68
C GLN A 43 -35.95 -29.13 -27.60
N CYS A 44 -35.62 -28.16 -28.47
CA CYS A 44 -36.30 -27.77 -29.73
C CYS A 44 -35.44 -26.68 -30.40
N LYS A 45 -34.73 -26.92 -31.52
CA LYS A 45 -35.15 -26.83 -32.95
C LYS A 45 -35.78 -25.46 -33.32
N THR A 46 -35.48 -24.74 -34.40
CA THR A 46 -34.47 -24.69 -35.51
C THR A 46 -34.78 -23.41 -36.33
N ASN A 47 -33.82 -22.96 -37.15
CA ASN A 47 -33.95 -22.24 -38.45
C ASN A 47 -33.47 -20.77 -38.53
N GLY A 48 -32.58 -20.52 -39.50
CA GLY A 48 -32.35 -19.20 -40.13
C GLY A 48 -30.88 -18.80 -40.31
N ALA A 49 -30.28 -19.15 -41.45
CA ALA A 49 -28.99 -18.64 -41.95
C ALA A 49 -29.24 -17.84 -43.25
N PRO A 50 -28.24 -17.25 -43.96
CA PRO A 50 -26.91 -16.72 -43.58
C PRO A 50 -26.64 -15.29 -44.15
N ASN A 51 -25.56 -14.60 -43.73
CA ASN A 51 -24.68 -13.93 -44.71
C ASN A 51 -23.26 -13.60 -44.20
N LYS A 52 -22.33 -13.63 -45.15
CA LYS A 52 -20.88 -13.82 -45.06
C LYS A 52 -20.08 -12.51 -44.87
N ARG A 53 -18.95 -12.54 -44.14
CA ARG A 53 -17.58 -12.57 -44.72
C ARG A 53 -16.43 -12.37 -43.70
N LYS A 54 -15.47 -13.29 -43.81
CA LYS A 54 -13.99 -13.18 -43.69
C LYS A 54 -13.34 -12.99 -42.31
N LYS A 55 -12.85 -14.10 -41.76
CA LYS A 55 -11.55 -14.19 -41.06
C LYS A 55 -10.71 -15.28 -41.74
N LEU A 56 -9.46 -14.94 -42.06
CA LEU A 56 -8.44 -15.87 -42.53
C LEU A 56 -8.05 -16.82 -41.40
N ALA A 57 -7.87 -18.08 -41.77
CA ALA A 57 -7.33 -19.16 -40.95
C ALA A 57 -5.86 -19.40 -41.32
N SER A 58 -5.08 -19.84 -40.34
CA SER A 58 -3.95 -20.75 -40.58
C SER A 58 -3.94 -21.78 -39.44
N HIS A 59 -4.24 -23.01 -39.83
CA HIS A 59 -4.16 -24.23 -39.04
C HIS A 59 -2.72 -24.58 -38.66
N ASN A 60 -2.58 -25.26 -37.52
CA ASN A 60 -1.48 -26.18 -37.26
C ASN A 60 -2.14 -27.54 -36.88
N PRO A 61 -1.79 -28.68 -37.50
CA PRO A 61 -2.39 -29.97 -37.16
C PRO A 61 -1.63 -30.71 -36.05
N GLU A 62 -2.36 -31.59 -35.38
CA GLU A 62 -1.93 -32.46 -34.30
C GLU A 62 -0.98 -33.59 -34.73
N ALA A 63 -0.09 -33.93 -33.79
CA ALA A 63 0.42 -35.24 -33.38
C ALA A 63 0.39 -36.45 -34.34
N THR A 64 1.52 -37.16 -34.40
CA THR A 64 1.62 -38.53 -33.86
C THR A 64 3.07 -39.05 -33.81
N ASN A 65 3.31 -39.89 -32.78
CA ASN A 65 4.32 -40.94 -32.63
C ASN A 65 5.61 -40.67 -31.81
N ASN A 66 5.51 -41.05 -30.53
CA ASN A 66 6.42 -41.93 -29.78
C ASN A 66 7.82 -42.20 -30.37
N SER A 67 8.85 -41.74 -29.67
CA SER A 67 10.00 -42.59 -29.34
C SER A 67 10.82 -41.98 -28.19
N SER A 68 11.19 -42.86 -27.26
CA SER A 68 12.08 -42.64 -26.14
C SER A 68 13.44 -42.11 -26.61
N THR A 69 13.96 -41.05 -25.99
CA THR A 69 15.42 -40.83 -25.92
C THR A 69 15.75 -39.94 -24.72
N THR A 70 16.35 -40.59 -23.73
CA THR A 70 17.20 -40.02 -22.69
C THR A 70 18.27 -39.13 -23.32
N LEU A 71 18.26 -37.82 -23.02
CA LEU A 71 19.42 -36.96 -23.27
C LEU A 71 20.47 -37.23 -22.17
N LEU A 72 21.40 -38.12 -22.53
CA LEU A 72 22.63 -38.38 -21.81
C LEU A 72 23.59 -37.19 -22.05
N GLY A 73 23.43 -36.09 -21.30
CA GLY A 73 24.43 -35.02 -21.25
C GLY A 73 25.60 -35.45 -20.37
N LYS A 74 26.80 -35.59 -20.92
CA LYS A 74 28.01 -35.85 -20.13
C LYS A 74 28.43 -34.56 -19.41
N MET A 75 28.78 -34.66 -18.13
CA MET A 75 29.38 -33.56 -17.36
C MET A 75 30.65 -33.07 -18.08
N SER A 76 30.73 -31.76 -18.32
CA SER A 76 31.95 -31.10 -18.79
C SER A 76 32.76 -30.61 -17.59
N LEU A 77 34.06 -30.90 -17.60
CA LEU A 77 35.03 -30.35 -16.63
C LEU A 77 35.76 -29.12 -17.19
N ASP A 78 35.36 -28.66 -18.38
CA ASP A 78 35.96 -27.51 -19.05
C ASP A 78 35.35 -26.20 -18.51
N HIS A 79 36.19 -25.31 -17.99
CA HIS A 79 35.77 -24.14 -17.20
C HIS A 79 35.14 -23.02 -18.06
N ASP A 80 35.30 -23.12 -19.39
CA ASP A 80 34.73 -22.18 -20.36
C ASP A 80 33.46 -22.71 -21.05
N SER A 81 32.91 -23.83 -20.59
CA SER A 81 31.65 -24.39 -21.08
C SER A 81 30.42 -23.75 -20.41
N PRO A 82 29.33 -23.42 -21.14
CA PRO A 82 28.10 -22.91 -20.54
C PRO A 82 27.40 -23.91 -19.61
N ASP A 83 27.76 -25.20 -19.69
CA ASP A 83 27.23 -26.28 -18.84
C ASP A 83 28.17 -26.63 -17.67
N TYR A 84 29.20 -25.81 -17.40
CA TYR A 84 30.13 -26.02 -16.28
C TYR A 84 29.46 -25.71 -14.94
N VAL A 85 29.51 -26.68 -14.01
CA VAL A 85 28.99 -26.54 -12.64
C VAL A 85 30.11 -26.88 -11.64
N PRO A 86 30.69 -25.90 -10.92
CA PRO A 86 31.73 -26.16 -9.93
C PRO A 86 31.12 -26.90 -8.73
N SER A 87 31.69 -28.06 -8.40
CA SER A 87 31.16 -28.96 -7.37
C SER A 87 31.51 -28.46 -5.97
N VAL A 88 30.61 -27.70 -5.34
CA VAL A 88 30.65 -27.46 -3.89
C VAL A 88 29.73 -28.49 -3.22
N SER A 89 30.29 -29.25 -2.28
CA SER A 89 29.66 -30.16 -1.29
C SER A 89 29.36 -31.62 -1.69
N LEU A 90 30.33 -32.51 -1.42
CA LEU A 90 30.08 -33.90 -1.03
C LEU A 90 31.03 -34.30 0.11
N PHE A 91 30.56 -34.20 1.35
CA PHE A 91 31.13 -34.97 2.46
C PHE A 91 30.62 -36.42 2.35
N PRO A 92 31.49 -37.45 2.45
CA PRO A 92 31.03 -38.83 2.60
C PRO A 92 30.34 -38.99 3.96
N LYS A 93 29.07 -39.41 3.95
CA LYS A 93 28.31 -39.81 5.13
C LYS A 93 28.63 -41.26 5.49
N ASP A 94 29.44 -41.47 6.52
CA ASP A 94 29.38 -42.74 7.28
C ASP A 94 28.52 -42.56 8.53
N LYS A 95 27.47 -43.37 8.62
CA LYS A 95 26.55 -43.44 9.76
C LYS A 95 27.03 -44.51 10.74
N LYS A 96 27.43 -44.11 11.96
CA LYS A 96 27.15 -44.89 13.19
C LYS A 96 26.72 -43.96 14.33
N LYS A 97 25.40 -43.96 14.51
CA LYS A 97 24.50 -43.77 15.67
C LYS A 97 25.04 -43.36 17.07
N THR A 98 24.16 -42.59 17.74
CA THR A 98 23.96 -42.31 19.19
C THR A 98 24.90 -41.29 19.85
N ASP A 99 24.50 -40.37 20.74
CA ASP A 99 23.23 -39.81 21.24
C ASP A 99 23.63 -38.55 22.03
N GLY A 100 22.75 -37.54 22.14
CA GLY A 100 22.79 -36.55 23.23
C GLY A 100 23.34 -35.15 22.94
N ALA A 101 22.44 -34.17 22.95
CA ALA A 101 22.69 -32.71 23.01
C ALA A 101 22.93 -32.25 24.48
N PRO A 102 23.08 -30.94 24.84
CA PRO A 102 23.71 -29.79 24.17
C PRO A 102 24.60 -28.89 25.09
N ASN A 103 25.28 -27.91 24.47
CA ASN A 103 25.61 -26.54 24.95
C ASN A 103 26.55 -26.30 26.17
N LYS A 104 27.64 -25.52 25.94
CA LYS A 104 27.80 -24.12 26.44
C LYS A 104 29.18 -23.51 26.17
N ARG A 105 29.14 -22.22 25.80
CA ARG A 105 30.23 -21.22 25.72
C ARG A 105 31.17 -21.22 26.95
N LYS A 106 32.47 -20.94 26.74
CA LYS A 106 33.37 -20.13 27.62
C LYS A 106 34.68 -19.83 26.86
N LYS A 107 34.86 -18.60 26.36
CA LYS A 107 35.72 -17.54 26.94
C LYS A 107 37.14 -18.02 27.29
N LEU A 108 38.09 -17.69 26.42
CA LEU A 108 39.52 -17.65 26.70
C LEU A 108 39.80 -16.55 27.73
N ALA A 109 40.46 -16.91 28.83
CA ALA A 109 41.21 -15.99 29.66
C ALA A 109 42.62 -16.56 29.82
N SER A 110 43.58 -15.69 29.55
CA SER A 110 45.01 -15.83 29.78
C SER A 110 45.34 -16.32 31.19
N HIS A 111 46.27 -17.26 31.32
CA HIS A 111 47.32 -17.13 32.33
C HIS A 111 48.52 -18.03 32.04
N ASN A 112 49.68 -17.37 32.02
CA ASN A 112 51.02 -17.94 32.09
C ASN A 112 51.19 -18.74 33.39
N PRO A 113 52.04 -19.78 33.40
CA PRO A 113 53.08 -19.73 34.42
C PRO A 113 54.46 -20.21 33.92
N GLU A 114 55.46 -19.38 34.22
CA GLU A 114 56.85 -19.80 34.37
C GLU A 114 57.05 -20.53 35.70
N ALA A 115 57.94 -21.53 35.63
CA ALA A 115 58.87 -22.01 36.65
C ALA A 115 58.31 -22.63 37.95
N THR A 116 58.52 -23.94 38.14
CA THR A 116 59.72 -24.46 38.83
C THR A 116 59.59 -25.98 39.13
N ASN A 117 60.74 -26.66 39.00
CA ASN A 117 61.22 -27.72 39.89
C ASN A 117 60.50 -29.09 39.92
N ASN A 118 61.13 -30.10 39.31
CA ASN A 118 62.04 -31.01 40.02
C ASN A 118 62.45 -32.22 39.16
N SER A 119 63.75 -32.47 39.09
CA SER A 119 64.36 -33.69 38.58
C SER A 119 64.07 -34.88 39.51
N SER A 120 63.79 -36.06 38.94
CA SER A 120 64.66 -37.26 39.06
C SER A 120 63.98 -38.53 38.54
N THR A 121 64.58 -39.05 37.46
CA THR A 121 65.07 -40.42 37.30
C THR A 121 64.08 -41.59 37.33
N THR A 122 63.88 -42.24 36.19
CA THR A 122 64.36 -43.64 35.97
C THR A 122 64.21 -44.06 34.51
N LEU A 123 65.33 -44.50 33.93
CA LEU A 123 65.42 -45.12 32.62
C LEU A 123 64.77 -46.51 32.65
N LEU A 124 63.86 -46.77 31.71
CA LEU A 124 63.58 -48.12 31.24
C LEU A 124 63.55 -48.09 29.71
N ALA A 125 64.39 -48.95 29.14
CA ALA A 125 64.57 -49.16 27.72
C ALA A 125 63.24 -49.55 27.05
N GLY A 126 62.95 -48.90 25.93
CA GLY A 126 61.82 -49.21 25.07
C GLY A 126 61.99 -48.46 23.77
N GLU A 127 62.44 -49.21 22.76
CA GLU A 127 62.31 -48.99 21.31
C GLU A 127 62.35 -47.53 20.83
N ASP A 128 63.46 -47.19 20.16
CA ASP A 128 63.58 -46.00 19.33
C ASP A 128 62.52 -46.05 18.21
N ILE A 129 61.34 -45.50 18.47
CA ILE A 129 60.49 -44.99 17.40
C ILE A 129 61.13 -43.65 17.02
N GLU A 130 61.88 -43.63 15.93
CA GLU A 130 62.21 -42.41 15.21
C GLU A 130 60.89 -41.71 14.83
N PHE A 131 60.42 -40.84 15.72
CA PHE A 131 59.40 -39.87 15.37
C PHE A 131 60.13 -38.75 14.63
N GLU A 132 60.19 -38.88 13.30
CA GLU A 132 60.55 -37.77 12.42
C GLU A 132 59.62 -36.61 12.73
N TRP A 133 60.17 -35.58 13.37
CA TRP A 133 59.50 -34.29 13.44
C TRP A 133 59.40 -33.78 12.00
N PRO A 134 58.19 -33.44 11.49
CA PRO A 134 58.07 -32.79 10.19
C PRO A 134 59.01 -31.60 10.17
N ASP A 135 59.84 -31.54 9.14
CA ASP A 135 60.95 -30.61 9.02
C ASP A 135 60.45 -29.20 9.35
N LEU A 136 60.92 -28.59 10.44
CA LEU A 136 60.43 -27.30 10.95
C LEU A 136 60.52 -26.19 9.89
N VAL A 137 61.43 -26.39 8.94
CA VAL A 137 61.61 -25.59 7.72
C VAL A 137 60.39 -25.67 6.81
N ASP A 138 59.84 -26.86 6.56
CA ASP A 138 58.67 -27.09 5.70
C ASP A 138 57.41 -26.41 6.28
N LEU A 139 57.18 -26.51 7.59
CA LEU A 139 56.05 -25.84 8.23
C LEU A 139 56.17 -24.31 8.21
N SER A 140 57.39 -23.77 8.31
CA SER A 140 57.64 -22.32 8.20
C SER A 140 57.42 -21.81 6.77
N ILE A 141 57.75 -22.62 5.76
CA ILE A 141 57.50 -22.35 4.35
C ILE A 141 56.00 -22.37 4.08
N GLN A 142 55.28 -23.38 4.58
CA GLN A 142 53.82 -23.46 4.47
C GLN A 142 53.11 -22.29 5.16
N HIS A 143 53.56 -21.87 6.35
CA HIS A 143 52.99 -20.72 7.03
C HIS A 143 53.21 -19.42 6.24
N ARG A 144 54.39 -19.24 5.64
CA ARG A 144 54.68 -18.10 4.76
C ARG A 144 53.81 -18.12 3.51
N GLN A 145 53.68 -19.27 2.85
CA GLN A 145 52.80 -19.44 1.69
C GLN A 145 51.34 -19.12 2.04
N LEU A 146 50.87 -19.53 3.23
CA LEU A 146 49.52 -19.24 3.69
C LEU A 146 49.33 -17.75 4.01
N GLN A 147 50.35 -17.09 4.58
CA GLN A 147 50.33 -15.64 4.80
C GLN A 147 50.29 -14.88 3.48
N ASP A 148 51.12 -15.27 2.51
CA ASP A 148 51.16 -14.67 1.18
C ASP A 148 49.78 -14.84 0.49
N ALA A 149 49.20 -16.04 0.50
CA ALA A 149 47.87 -16.31 -0.04
C ALA A 149 46.76 -15.51 0.70
N TYR A 150 46.86 -15.34 2.02
CA TYR A 150 45.92 -14.52 2.78
C TYR A 150 46.01 -13.05 2.39
N THR A 151 47.21 -12.52 2.18
CA THR A 151 47.40 -11.14 1.73
C THR A 151 46.90 -10.91 0.31
N GLU A 152 47.09 -11.88 -0.59
CA GLU A 152 46.58 -11.85 -1.95
C GLU A 152 45.05 -11.86 -1.97
N LEU A 153 44.42 -12.75 -1.20
CA LEU A 153 42.97 -12.81 -1.06
C LEU A 153 42.40 -11.51 -0.46
N GLN A 154 43.08 -10.92 0.51
CA GLN A 154 42.67 -9.65 1.10
C GLN A 154 42.73 -8.51 0.07
N ALA A 155 43.78 -8.47 -0.75
CA ALA A 155 43.90 -7.51 -1.84
C ALA A 155 42.79 -7.69 -2.89
N GLU A 156 42.42 -8.94 -3.20
CA GLU A 156 41.31 -9.23 -4.11
C GLU A 156 39.96 -8.76 -3.55
N VAL A 157 39.70 -9.01 -2.26
CA VAL A 157 38.49 -8.53 -1.58
C VAL A 157 38.40 -7.00 -1.62
N ASP A 158 39.52 -6.31 -1.36
CA ASP A 158 39.57 -4.85 -1.39
C ASP A 158 39.36 -4.32 -2.82
N ALA A 159 39.95 -4.96 -3.83
CA ALA A 159 39.76 -4.62 -5.24
C ALA A 159 38.31 -4.83 -5.70
N LEU A 160 37.69 -5.95 -5.31
CA LEU A 160 36.28 -6.25 -5.60
C LEU A 160 35.35 -5.28 -4.88
N SER A 161 35.64 -4.92 -3.63
CA SER A 161 34.89 -3.92 -2.88
C SER A 161 34.96 -2.54 -3.56
N ALA A 162 36.14 -2.12 -4.00
CA ALA A 162 36.33 -0.88 -4.75
C ALA A 162 35.61 -0.89 -6.10
N ARG A 163 35.65 -2.02 -6.83
CA ARG A 163 34.93 -2.19 -8.10
C ARG A 163 33.41 -2.12 -7.88
N ASN A 164 32.89 -2.74 -6.82
CA ASN A 164 31.49 -2.64 -6.44
C ASN A 164 31.08 -1.21 -6.06
N ALA A 165 31.94 -0.46 -5.38
CA ALA A 165 31.70 0.95 -5.08
C ALA A 165 31.61 1.79 -6.36
N ARG A 166 32.55 1.60 -7.31
CA ARG A 166 32.53 2.28 -8.62
C ARG A 166 31.29 1.93 -9.44
N LEU A 167 30.94 0.64 -9.52
CA LEU A 167 29.73 0.18 -10.22
C LEU A 167 28.46 0.78 -9.62
N LYS A 168 28.38 0.93 -8.29
CA LYS A 168 27.26 1.63 -7.64
C LYS A 168 27.22 3.10 -8.03
N GLU A 169 28.37 3.77 -8.09
CA GLU A 169 28.46 5.17 -8.51
C GLU A 169 28.04 5.34 -9.99
N ASP A 170 28.54 4.49 -10.89
CA ASP A 170 28.18 4.50 -12.31
C ASP A 170 26.70 4.19 -12.53
N PHE A 171 26.16 3.21 -11.79
CA PHE A 171 24.71 2.95 -11.77
C PHE A 171 23.91 4.17 -11.32
N HIS A 172 24.42 4.92 -10.35
CA HIS A 172 23.81 6.17 -9.89
C HIS A 172 23.94 7.33 -10.89
N ARG A 173 24.93 7.31 -11.79
CA ARG A 173 25.10 8.31 -12.86
C ARG A 173 24.25 8.03 -14.10
N VAL A 174 23.95 6.77 -14.39
CA VAL A 174 23.27 6.35 -15.64
C VAL A 174 21.73 6.37 -15.51
N LEU A 175 21.16 6.20 -14.32
CA LEU A 175 19.71 6.26 -14.13
C LEU A 175 19.23 7.70 -13.88
N PRO A 176 18.28 8.24 -14.67
CA PRO A 176 17.66 9.52 -14.37
C PRO A 176 16.87 9.41 -13.08
N ARG A 177 17.40 9.96 -11.99
CA ARG A 177 16.69 10.09 -10.71
C ARG A 177 15.76 11.28 -10.78
N PHE A 178 14.51 11.03 -11.15
CA PHE A 178 13.45 11.96 -10.84
C PHE A 178 13.48 12.25 -9.33
N SER A 179 13.43 13.53 -8.98
CA SER A 179 13.43 14.00 -7.59
C SER A 179 12.53 15.21 -7.48
N TYR A 180 11.98 15.45 -6.30
CA TYR A 180 11.27 16.68 -6.00
C TYR A 180 12.05 17.94 -6.42
N ALA A 181 13.39 17.92 -6.32
CA ALA A 181 14.23 19.04 -6.73
C ALA A 181 14.06 19.42 -8.22
N SER A 182 13.72 18.47 -9.11
CA SER A 182 13.55 18.75 -10.54
C SER A 182 12.21 19.44 -10.86
N VAL A 183 11.25 19.41 -9.94
CA VAL A 183 9.92 20.04 -10.10
C VAL A 183 9.69 21.17 -9.09
N LYS A 184 10.67 21.43 -8.22
CA LYS A 184 10.60 22.49 -7.22
C LYS A 184 10.58 23.84 -7.92
N GLY A 185 9.51 24.60 -7.70
CA GLY A 185 9.33 25.93 -8.32
C GLY A 185 8.51 25.91 -9.62
N ASP A 186 8.20 24.72 -10.16
CA ASP A 186 7.20 24.57 -11.23
C ASP A 186 5.90 24.00 -10.62
N ASP A 187 5.02 24.91 -10.20
CA ASP A 187 3.77 24.56 -9.55
C ASP A 187 2.81 23.79 -10.47
N GLU A 188 2.86 24.03 -11.79
CA GLU A 188 2.01 23.34 -12.75
C GLU A 188 2.48 21.90 -12.96
N GLN A 189 3.80 21.70 -13.08
CA GLN A 189 4.37 20.36 -13.16
C GLN A 189 4.15 19.58 -11.85
N LEU A 190 4.34 20.21 -10.69
CA LEU A 190 4.08 19.59 -9.40
C LEU A 190 2.60 19.22 -9.25
N LEU A 191 1.69 20.12 -9.63
CA LEU A 191 0.24 19.88 -9.60
C LEU A 191 -0.15 18.73 -10.53
N PHE A 192 0.41 18.67 -11.73
CA PHE A 192 0.18 17.57 -12.66
C PHE A 192 0.61 16.22 -12.07
N LEU A 193 1.83 16.16 -11.52
CA LEU A 193 2.41 14.91 -11.03
C LEU A 193 1.77 14.44 -9.71
N THR A 194 1.51 15.37 -8.79
CA THR A 194 1.15 15.04 -7.40
C THR A 194 -0.30 15.39 -7.03
N GLY A 195 -0.96 16.21 -7.85
CA GLY A 195 -2.28 16.73 -7.56
C GLY A 195 -2.29 17.88 -6.55
N VAL A 196 -1.14 18.40 -6.13
CA VAL A 196 -1.02 19.53 -5.18
C VAL A 196 0.01 20.55 -5.64
N ARG A 197 -0.16 21.82 -5.23
CA ARG A 197 0.84 22.89 -5.43
C ARG A 197 1.86 22.94 -4.29
N THR A 198 2.95 23.68 -4.48
CA THR A 198 4.06 23.76 -3.52
C THR A 198 3.64 24.10 -2.09
N PRO A 199 2.75 25.08 -1.81
CA PRO A 199 2.36 25.40 -0.43
C PRO A 199 1.70 24.24 0.32
N VAL A 200 0.82 23.50 -0.38
CA VAL A 200 0.16 22.31 0.19
C VAL A 200 1.17 21.18 0.36
N PHE A 201 2.05 21.00 -0.61
CA PHE A 201 3.08 19.97 -0.57
C PHE A 201 4.01 20.16 0.64
N ASP A 202 4.58 21.34 0.83
CA ASP A 202 5.47 21.62 1.96
C ASP A 202 4.73 21.49 3.30
N TRP A 203 3.47 21.90 3.36
CA TRP A 203 2.64 21.70 4.55
C TRP A 203 2.43 20.20 4.84
N LEU A 204 2.12 19.37 3.84
CA LEU A 204 1.98 17.92 4.00
C LEU A 204 3.27 17.27 4.53
N VAL A 205 4.42 17.68 4.00
CA VAL A 205 5.73 17.23 4.49
C VAL A 205 5.89 17.58 5.97
N ALA A 206 5.59 18.81 6.37
CA ALA A 206 5.70 19.26 7.75
C ALA A 206 4.80 18.48 8.73
N GLN A 207 3.66 17.96 8.29
CA GLN A 207 2.74 17.21 9.16
C GLN A 207 3.24 15.79 9.50
N VAL A 208 4.07 15.20 8.63
CA VAL A 208 4.33 13.75 8.62
C VAL A 208 5.80 13.38 8.62
N ALA A 209 6.72 14.26 8.17
CA ALA A 209 8.13 13.94 8.02
C ALA A 209 8.79 13.43 9.31
N ASP A 210 8.45 14.00 10.47
CA ASP A 210 9.06 13.61 11.75
C ASP A 210 8.48 12.32 12.34
N LYS A 211 7.42 11.77 11.72
CA LYS A 211 6.70 10.58 12.20
C LYS A 211 7.07 9.31 11.45
N ILE A 212 7.90 9.41 10.40
CA ILE A 212 8.20 8.30 9.50
C ILE A 212 9.70 8.21 9.27
N GLU A 213 10.22 6.98 9.32
CA GLU A 213 11.57 6.68 8.86
C GLU A 213 11.69 6.89 7.35
N VAL A 214 12.60 7.79 6.96
CA VAL A 214 12.91 8.06 5.55
C VAL A 214 14.05 7.12 5.11
N LEU A 215 13.98 6.64 3.86
CA LEU A 215 15.04 5.81 3.30
C LEU A 215 16.32 6.65 3.22
N PRO A 216 17.49 6.13 3.64
CA PRO A 216 18.73 6.90 3.62
C PRO A 216 19.08 7.47 2.23
N GLU A 217 18.64 6.80 1.16
CA GLU A 217 18.90 7.20 -0.22
C GLU A 217 18.01 8.35 -0.71
N LEU A 218 16.93 8.70 0.00
CA LEU A 218 15.93 9.68 -0.43
C LEU A 218 15.58 10.69 0.65
N THR A 219 15.01 11.82 0.23
CA THR A 219 14.46 12.82 1.15
C THR A 219 12.98 12.54 1.44
N SER A 220 12.46 13.06 2.56
CA SER A 220 11.02 13.02 2.88
C SER A 220 10.17 13.63 1.76
N ARG A 221 10.68 14.66 1.06
CA ARG A 221 10.03 15.24 -0.11
C ARG A 221 9.95 14.24 -1.27
N ASN A 222 11.04 13.55 -1.60
CA ASN A 222 11.01 12.51 -2.64
C ASN A 222 10.01 11.40 -2.31
N HIS A 223 9.94 10.99 -1.04
CA HIS A 223 8.95 10.01 -0.60
C HIS A 223 7.52 10.49 -0.82
N LEU A 224 7.19 11.69 -0.33
CA LEU A 224 5.86 12.25 -0.52
C LEU A 224 5.52 12.41 -2.01
N THR A 225 6.44 12.92 -2.82
CA THR A 225 6.24 13.06 -4.27
C THR A 225 5.87 11.72 -4.90
N MET A 226 6.58 10.64 -4.55
CA MET A 226 6.32 9.31 -5.06
C MET A 226 4.94 8.77 -4.64
N VAL A 227 4.56 8.94 -3.38
CA VAL A 227 3.23 8.54 -2.86
C VAL A 227 2.12 9.31 -3.58
N LEU A 228 2.27 10.64 -3.73
CA LEU A 228 1.26 11.47 -4.39
C LEU A 228 1.18 11.19 -5.90
N MET A 229 2.31 10.96 -6.57
CA MET A 229 2.33 10.49 -7.96
C MET A 229 1.59 9.17 -8.13
N LYS A 230 1.77 8.24 -7.19
CA LYS A 230 1.04 6.99 -7.20
C LYS A 230 -0.47 7.21 -7.13
N LEU A 231 -0.94 8.04 -6.19
CA LEU A 231 -2.36 8.35 -6.02
C LEU A 231 -2.94 9.08 -7.25
N LYS A 232 -2.27 10.16 -7.69
CA LYS A 232 -2.76 11.04 -8.75
C LYS A 232 -2.73 10.37 -10.12
N LEU A 233 -1.59 9.77 -10.49
CA LEU A 233 -1.36 9.22 -11.83
C LEU A 233 -1.65 7.72 -11.93
N GLY A 234 -1.74 7.01 -10.79
CA GLY A 234 -1.99 5.57 -10.78
C GLY A 234 -0.83 4.76 -11.38
N LEU A 235 0.40 5.15 -11.05
CA LEU A 235 1.64 4.51 -11.50
C LEU A 235 1.89 3.19 -10.74
N CYS A 236 2.46 2.20 -11.45
CA CYS A 236 2.90 0.96 -10.84
C CYS A 236 4.22 1.15 -10.08
N ASP A 237 4.52 0.24 -9.15
CA ASP A 237 5.71 0.35 -8.30
C ASP A 237 7.00 0.22 -9.12
N VAL A 238 6.98 -0.57 -10.21
CA VAL A 238 8.09 -0.70 -11.16
C VAL A 238 8.44 0.65 -11.82
N ASP A 239 7.44 1.41 -12.26
CA ASP A 239 7.66 2.72 -12.90
C ASP A 239 8.21 3.73 -11.89
N LEU A 240 7.65 3.78 -10.67
CA LEU A 240 8.17 4.63 -9.60
C LEU A 240 9.60 4.24 -9.20
N ALA A 241 9.89 2.95 -9.11
CA ALA A 241 11.22 2.43 -8.80
C ALA A 241 12.25 2.87 -9.83
N TYR A 242 11.91 2.74 -11.12
CA TYR A 242 12.73 3.22 -12.23
C TYR A 242 12.98 4.73 -12.13
N ARG A 243 11.92 5.53 -11.95
CA ARG A 243 12.01 7.00 -11.87
C ARG A 243 12.88 7.48 -10.71
N PHE A 244 12.73 6.88 -9.54
CA PHE A 244 13.46 7.33 -8.33
C PHE A 244 14.79 6.59 -8.14
N GLY A 245 15.14 5.64 -9.00
CA GLY A 245 16.39 4.88 -8.93
C GLY A 245 16.51 4.08 -7.64
N ILE A 246 15.42 3.42 -7.23
CA ILE A 246 15.33 2.55 -6.05
C ILE A 246 14.72 1.19 -6.43
N ARG A 247 14.70 0.23 -5.50
CA ARG A 247 14.05 -1.07 -5.71
C ARG A 247 12.53 -0.94 -5.66
N GLU A 248 11.82 -1.77 -6.42
CA GLU A 248 10.34 -1.86 -6.38
C GLU A 248 9.83 -2.10 -4.95
N SER A 249 10.45 -3.05 -4.23
CA SER A 249 10.09 -3.34 -2.83
C SER A 249 10.25 -2.15 -1.89
N SER A 250 11.18 -1.22 -2.18
CA SER A 250 11.33 0.02 -1.42
C SER A 250 10.16 0.97 -1.65
N VAL A 251 9.65 1.07 -2.90
CA VAL A 251 8.45 1.86 -3.24
C VAL A 251 7.26 1.33 -2.47
N THR A 252 7.03 0.01 -2.52
CA THR A 252 5.91 -0.65 -1.85
C THR A 252 5.95 -0.39 -0.34
N ARG A 253 7.09 -0.67 0.31
CA ARG A 253 7.26 -0.47 1.76
C ARG A 253 7.06 0.99 2.16
N MET A 254 7.58 1.92 1.36
CA MET A 254 7.42 3.34 1.60
C MET A 254 5.95 3.73 1.55
N CYS A 255 5.20 3.34 0.51
CA CYS A 255 3.78 3.65 0.43
C CYS A 255 2.97 3.02 1.57
N GLN A 256 3.30 1.78 1.96
CA GLN A 256 2.67 1.11 3.11
C GLN A 256 2.94 1.80 4.46
N THR A 257 4.00 2.61 4.55
CA THR A 257 4.32 3.38 5.75
C THR A 257 3.72 4.78 5.70
N TRP A 258 3.78 5.43 4.53
CA TRP A 258 3.33 6.81 4.34
C TRP A 258 1.81 6.95 4.28
N LEU A 259 1.09 6.04 3.61
CA LEU A 259 -0.37 6.14 3.49
C LEU A 259 -1.08 6.08 4.85
N PRO A 260 -0.77 5.11 5.74
CA PRO A 260 -1.39 5.08 7.07
C PRO A 260 -1.01 6.30 7.93
N ALA A 261 0.24 6.76 7.86
CA ALA A 261 0.69 7.90 8.65
C ALA A 261 0.04 9.22 8.19
N LEU A 262 -0.10 9.42 6.88
CA LEU A 262 -0.85 10.54 6.30
C LEU A 262 -2.32 10.45 6.69
N ALA A 263 -2.95 9.29 6.53
CA ALA A 263 -4.35 9.09 6.89
C ALA A 263 -4.59 9.37 8.37
N ALA A 264 -3.80 8.78 9.28
CA ALA A 264 -3.94 8.98 10.72
C ALA A 264 -3.73 10.44 11.15
N THR A 265 -2.74 11.12 10.56
CA THR A 265 -2.44 12.52 10.90
C THR A 265 -3.49 13.49 10.37
N LEU A 266 -3.99 13.25 9.16
CA LEU A 266 -4.76 14.24 8.41
C LEU A 266 -6.28 13.96 8.39
N LYS A 267 -6.74 12.79 8.86
CA LYS A 267 -8.16 12.44 8.96
C LYS A 267 -9.05 13.54 9.57
N PRO A 268 -8.63 14.30 10.60
CA PRO A 268 -9.45 15.39 11.15
C PRO A 268 -9.85 16.49 10.15
N ILE A 269 -9.20 16.59 8.99
CA ILE A 269 -9.53 17.56 7.94
C ILE A 269 -10.80 17.16 7.18
N VAL A 270 -11.16 15.87 7.20
CA VAL A 270 -12.46 15.38 6.75
C VAL A 270 -13.44 15.53 7.91
N ALA A 271 -13.81 16.77 8.19
CA ALA A 271 -14.69 17.12 9.30
C ALA A 271 -16.12 17.32 8.84
N TRP A 272 -17.07 16.93 9.69
CA TRP A 272 -18.47 17.28 9.52
C TRP A 272 -18.68 18.78 9.82
N PRO A 273 -19.09 19.60 8.84
CA PRO A 273 -19.20 21.04 9.02
C PRO A 273 -20.49 21.42 9.75
N SER A 274 -20.47 22.56 10.46
CA SER A 274 -21.69 23.16 11.02
C SER A 274 -22.61 23.68 9.92
N THR A 275 -23.90 23.83 10.23
CA THR A 275 -24.91 24.39 9.32
C THR A 275 -24.52 25.79 8.84
N GLN A 276 -23.94 26.61 9.73
CA GLN A 276 -23.50 27.96 9.40
C GLN A 276 -22.35 27.94 8.38
N THR A 277 -21.33 27.10 8.59
CA THR A 277 -20.21 26.95 7.65
C THR A 277 -20.69 26.52 6.26
N VAL A 278 -21.61 25.55 6.20
CA VAL A 278 -22.21 25.12 4.93
C VAL A 278 -23.02 26.24 4.30
N SER A 279 -23.80 26.98 5.08
CA SER A 279 -24.63 28.06 4.55
C SER A 279 -23.80 29.19 3.94
N THR A 280 -22.67 29.54 4.53
CA THR A 280 -21.78 30.61 4.04
C THR A 280 -20.97 30.21 2.81
N SER A 281 -20.62 28.93 2.68
CA SER A 281 -19.79 28.41 1.56
C SER A 281 -20.59 27.86 0.38
N ARG A 282 -21.89 27.69 0.54
CA ARG A 282 -22.77 27.08 -0.46
C ARG A 282 -22.88 27.92 -1.73
N PRO A 283 -22.77 27.31 -2.93
CA PRO A 283 -22.88 28.05 -4.19
C PRO A 283 -24.24 28.75 -4.35
N GLY A 284 -24.22 29.94 -4.95
CA GLY A 284 -25.39 30.82 -5.08
C GLY A 284 -26.58 30.23 -5.85
N PHE A 285 -26.39 29.18 -6.66
CA PHE A 285 -27.47 28.49 -7.36
C PHE A 285 -28.23 27.46 -6.49
N PHE A 286 -27.72 27.10 -5.30
CA PHE A 286 -28.46 26.30 -4.30
C PHE A 286 -29.47 27.17 -3.55
N THR A 287 -30.61 27.41 -4.18
CA THR A 287 -31.71 28.26 -3.68
C THR A 287 -33.03 27.50 -3.68
N GLY A 288 -34.09 28.13 -3.15
CA GLY A 288 -35.43 27.55 -3.09
C GLY A 288 -35.40 26.22 -2.33
N LYS A 289 -35.86 25.14 -2.98
CA LYS A 289 -35.91 23.79 -2.41
C LYS A 289 -34.54 23.19 -2.04
N PHE A 290 -33.44 23.77 -2.48
CA PHE A 290 -32.08 23.29 -2.17
C PHE A 290 -31.32 24.20 -1.20
N ARG A 291 -31.99 25.22 -0.63
CA ARG A 291 -31.36 26.23 0.24
C ARG A 291 -30.80 25.63 1.52
N ARG A 292 -31.37 24.56 2.06
CA ARG A 292 -30.87 23.92 3.29
C ARG A 292 -30.05 22.66 3.01
N CYS A 293 -29.56 22.51 1.78
CA CYS A 293 -28.71 21.37 1.42
C CYS A 293 -27.48 21.35 2.33
N ARG A 294 -27.41 20.36 3.23
CA ARG A 294 -26.32 20.19 4.18
C ARG A 294 -25.15 19.46 3.54
N CYS A 295 -25.44 18.38 2.84
CA CYS A 295 -24.46 17.62 2.09
C CYS A 295 -25.10 16.87 0.92
N ILE A 296 -24.22 16.42 0.04
CA ILE A 296 -24.48 15.61 -1.12
C ILE A 296 -23.84 14.25 -0.85
N VAL A 297 -24.61 13.17 -0.91
CA VAL A 297 -24.15 11.80 -0.58
C VAL A 297 -24.02 10.93 -1.83
N ASP A 298 -23.06 10.01 -1.79
CA ASP A 298 -22.94 8.90 -2.73
C ASP A 298 -22.34 7.66 -2.06
N CYS A 299 -22.51 6.53 -2.73
CA CYS A 299 -21.92 5.26 -2.37
C CYS A 299 -20.95 4.79 -3.47
N PRO A 300 -19.70 5.30 -3.53
CA PRO A 300 -18.74 4.87 -4.52
C PRO A 300 -18.30 3.42 -4.31
N GLU A 301 -17.94 2.76 -5.40
CA GLU A 301 -17.44 1.39 -5.41
C GLU A 301 -16.06 1.34 -6.08
N PHE A 302 -15.12 0.61 -5.49
CA PHE A 302 -13.76 0.46 -5.99
C PHE A 302 -13.41 -1.02 -6.13
N VAL A 303 -12.72 -1.37 -7.21
CA VAL A 303 -12.29 -2.75 -7.47
C VAL A 303 -10.88 -2.94 -6.94
N VAL A 304 -10.70 -4.00 -6.13
CA VAL A 304 -9.42 -4.39 -5.55
C VAL A 304 -9.07 -5.80 -5.99
N ALA A 305 -7.78 -6.04 -6.25
CA ALA A 305 -7.26 -7.39 -6.44
C ALA A 305 -7.02 -8.02 -5.06
N ARG A 306 -7.43 -9.28 -4.90
CA ARG A 306 -7.20 -10.09 -3.70
C ARG A 306 -6.58 -11.42 -4.08
N ILE A 307 -5.73 -11.93 -3.19
CA ILE A 307 -5.15 -13.27 -3.32
C ILE A 307 -6.02 -14.22 -2.48
N GLY A 308 -6.67 -15.16 -3.14
CA GLY A 308 -7.47 -16.20 -2.47
C GLY A 308 -6.59 -17.22 -1.76
N GLU A 309 -7.21 -18.09 -0.95
CA GLU A 309 -6.51 -19.16 -0.23
C GLU A 309 -5.72 -20.08 -1.18
N ASP A 310 -6.25 -20.30 -2.39
CA ASP A 310 -5.63 -21.09 -3.44
C ASP A 310 -4.52 -20.34 -4.22
N LYS A 311 -4.12 -19.14 -3.78
CA LYS A 311 -3.20 -18.21 -4.45
C LYS A 311 -3.72 -17.63 -5.78
N ASP A 312 -4.97 -17.91 -6.14
CA ASP A 312 -5.61 -17.31 -7.29
C ASP A 312 -5.98 -15.85 -7.03
N LYS A 313 -5.62 -14.99 -7.98
CA LYS A 313 -5.98 -13.58 -7.96
C LYS A 313 -7.41 -13.41 -8.41
N HIS A 314 -8.24 -12.82 -7.55
CA HIS A 314 -9.62 -12.49 -7.86
C HIS A 314 -9.87 -11.00 -7.59
N GLU A 315 -10.82 -10.44 -8.33
CA GLU A 315 -11.26 -9.07 -8.13
C GLU A 315 -12.44 -9.04 -7.17
N SER A 316 -12.40 -8.12 -6.22
CA SER A 316 -13.49 -7.84 -5.29
C SER A 316 -13.86 -6.36 -5.37
N THR A 317 -15.13 -6.04 -5.19
CA THR A 317 -15.58 -4.66 -5.11
C THR A 317 -15.80 -4.26 -3.66
N VAL A 318 -15.28 -3.11 -3.26
CA VAL A 318 -15.45 -2.50 -1.93
C VAL A 318 -16.29 -1.23 -2.08
N LYS A 319 -17.33 -1.10 -1.26
CA LYS A 319 -18.26 0.03 -1.24
C LYS A 319 -17.95 0.95 -0.07
N TYR A 320 -18.11 2.24 -0.29
CA TYR A 320 -18.00 3.26 0.75
C TYR A 320 -19.25 4.12 0.75
N PHE A 321 -19.55 4.77 1.88
CA PHE A 321 -20.51 5.85 1.97
C PHE A 321 -19.75 7.15 2.18
N ALA A 322 -19.95 8.11 1.28
CA ALA A 322 -19.27 9.39 1.32
C ALA A 322 -20.28 10.54 1.29
N SER A 323 -19.93 11.63 1.95
CA SER A 323 -20.66 12.89 1.83
C SER A 323 -19.72 14.02 1.45
N VAL A 324 -20.23 14.95 0.65
CA VAL A 324 -19.54 16.14 0.19
C VAL A 324 -20.44 17.34 0.44
N THR A 325 -19.89 18.43 0.95
CA THR A 325 -20.62 19.69 1.11
C THR A 325 -21.07 20.23 -0.26
N PRO A 326 -22.10 21.10 -0.30
CA PRO A 326 -22.44 21.83 -1.53
C PRO A 326 -21.26 22.62 -2.11
N ALA A 327 -20.27 23.00 -1.31
CA ALA A 327 -19.06 23.69 -1.76
C ALA A 327 -18.01 22.75 -2.40
N GLY A 328 -18.16 21.43 -2.28
CA GLY A 328 -17.26 20.44 -2.86
C GLY A 328 -16.21 19.86 -1.90
N ALA A 329 -16.21 20.25 -0.63
CA ALA A 329 -15.35 19.63 0.39
C ALA A 329 -15.96 18.29 0.86
N VAL A 330 -15.18 17.22 0.91
CA VAL A 330 -15.54 15.92 1.47
C VAL A 330 -15.73 16.08 3.00
N SER A 331 -16.93 15.78 3.48
CA SER A 331 -17.34 15.99 4.88
C SER A 331 -17.52 14.70 5.67
N PHE A 332 -17.60 13.55 5.00
CA PHE A 332 -17.71 12.25 5.65
C PHE A 332 -17.23 11.15 4.71
N LEU A 333 -16.58 10.14 5.28
CA LEU A 333 -16.18 8.91 4.59
C LEU A 333 -16.29 7.73 5.58
N SER A 334 -17.05 6.70 5.22
CA SER A 334 -17.15 5.46 6.00
C SER A 334 -15.89 4.58 5.85
N SER A 335 -15.78 3.52 6.64
CA SER A 335 -14.90 2.39 6.29
C SER A 335 -15.41 1.62 5.08
N GLY A 336 -14.59 0.76 4.51
CA GLY A 336 -14.97 -0.13 3.41
C GLY A 336 -15.95 -1.22 3.79
N TYR A 337 -16.91 -1.50 2.90
CA TYR A 337 -17.89 -2.57 3.01
C TYR A 337 -17.78 -3.52 1.82
N SER A 338 -18.11 -4.79 2.01
CA SER A 338 -18.28 -5.74 0.90
C SER A 338 -19.34 -5.22 -0.07
N SER A 339 -19.16 -5.44 -1.37
CA SER A 339 -20.14 -5.03 -2.39
C SER A 339 -21.52 -5.65 -2.22
N LEU A 340 -21.60 -6.78 -1.53
CA LEU A 340 -22.86 -7.45 -1.20
C LEU A 340 -23.61 -6.77 -0.05
N THR A 341 -22.98 -5.85 0.67
CA THR A 341 -23.61 -5.13 1.78
C THR A 341 -24.68 -4.18 1.23
N PRO A 342 -25.95 -4.30 1.64
CA PRO A 342 -26.99 -3.38 1.20
C PRO A 342 -26.70 -1.95 1.67
N GLU A 343 -26.90 -0.96 0.80
CA GLU A 343 -26.63 0.46 1.11
C GLU A 343 -27.33 0.94 2.38
N ARG A 344 -28.56 0.47 2.62
CA ARG A 344 -29.32 0.77 3.83
C ARG A 344 -28.58 0.36 5.11
N ARG A 345 -27.88 -0.77 5.07
CA ARG A 345 -27.06 -1.25 6.19
C ARG A 345 -25.84 -0.35 6.39
N ILE A 346 -25.15 -0.01 5.30
CA ILE A 346 -24.01 0.91 5.31
C ILE A 346 -24.39 2.25 5.94
N ILE A 347 -25.52 2.84 5.54
CA ILE A 347 -26.03 4.11 6.07
C ILE A 347 -26.21 4.05 7.60
N LYS A 348 -26.81 2.96 8.11
CA LYS A 348 -27.07 2.78 9.55
C LYS A 348 -25.80 2.55 10.35
N GLU A 349 -24.88 1.74 9.82
CA GLU A 349 -23.67 1.31 10.54
C GLU A 349 -22.51 2.32 10.42
N SER A 350 -22.46 3.11 9.35
CA SER A 350 -21.38 4.08 9.11
C SER A 350 -21.33 5.20 10.15
N GLY A 351 -22.43 5.46 10.86
CA GLY A 351 -22.55 6.57 11.81
C GLY A 351 -22.94 7.90 11.16
N PHE A 352 -23.10 7.97 9.83
CA PHE A 352 -23.49 9.18 9.12
C PHE A 352 -24.78 9.82 9.66
N VAL A 353 -25.82 9.01 9.90
CA VAL A 353 -27.14 9.50 10.37
C VAL A 353 -27.04 10.25 11.70
N ARG A 354 -26.05 9.91 12.56
CA ARG A 354 -25.84 10.56 13.87
C ARG A 354 -25.25 11.97 13.76
N LEU A 355 -24.77 12.36 12.58
CA LEU A 355 -24.19 13.67 12.32
C LEU A 355 -25.23 14.69 11.84
N LEU A 356 -26.41 14.22 11.42
CA LEU A 356 -27.45 15.05 10.83
C LEU A 356 -28.20 15.83 11.90
N ASP A 357 -28.45 17.11 11.61
CA ASP A 357 -29.31 17.95 12.43
C ASP A 357 -30.77 17.85 11.94
N PRO A 358 -31.76 18.05 12.82
CA PRO A 358 -33.15 18.10 12.38
C PRO A 358 -33.37 19.14 11.27
N GLN A 359 -34.18 18.78 10.27
CA GLN A 359 -34.50 19.63 9.12
C GLN A 359 -33.37 19.88 8.11
N ASP A 360 -32.23 19.20 8.22
CA ASP A 360 -31.22 19.19 7.16
C ASP A 360 -31.82 18.66 5.84
N ASP A 361 -31.48 19.30 4.71
CA ASP A 361 -31.78 18.74 3.39
C ASP A 361 -30.54 17.98 2.89
N ILE A 362 -30.71 16.72 2.50
CA ILE A 362 -29.65 15.87 1.95
C ILE A 362 -29.90 15.68 0.46
N MET A 363 -28.85 15.72 -0.34
CA MET A 363 -28.93 15.51 -1.77
C MET A 363 -28.21 14.24 -2.19
N ALA A 364 -28.70 13.54 -3.22
CA ALA A 364 -28.03 12.36 -3.76
C ALA A 364 -28.06 12.36 -5.29
N ASN A 365 -26.97 11.92 -5.94
CA ASN A 365 -26.90 11.79 -7.40
C ASN A 365 -27.71 10.59 -7.93
N ARG A 366 -27.94 9.58 -7.08
CA ARG A 366 -28.72 8.39 -7.39
C ARG A 366 -29.77 8.12 -6.32
N GLN A 367 -30.65 7.18 -6.59
CA GLN A 367 -31.59 6.69 -5.58
C GLN A 367 -30.79 5.91 -4.53
N ILE A 368 -30.64 6.51 -3.35
CA ILE A 368 -30.02 5.91 -2.17
C ILE A 368 -31.13 5.67 -1.14
N PRO A 369 -31.23 4.47 -0.54
CA PRO A 369 -32.30 4.12 0.39
C PRO A 369 -32.05 4.70 1.79
N ILE A 370 -32.06 6.03 1.91
CA ILE A 370 -31.84 6.80 3.15
C ILE A 370 -33.11 7.52 3.66
N ARG A 371 -34.21 7.47 2.89
CA ARG A 371 -35.41 8.27 3.17
C ARG A 371 -36.02 8.01 4.55
N ASP A 372 -36.08 6.74 4.95
CA ASP A 372 -36.68 6.35 6.23
C ASP A 372 -35.85 6.88 7.40
N GLU A 373 -34.53 6.81 7.27
CA GLU A 373 -33.58 7.32 8.26
C GLU A 373 -33.69 8.85 8.38
N LEU A 374 -33.86 9.58 7.27
CA LEU A 374 -34.08 11.04 7.28
C LEU A 374 -35.44 11.45 7.83
N ALA A 375 -36.49 10.68 7.56
CA ALA A 375 -37.84 10.99 8.02
C ALA A 375 -37.91 11.09 9.55
N SER A 376 -37.15 10.25 10.25
CA SER A 376 -37.05 10.29 11.72
C SER A 376 -36.45 11.60 12.26
N LEU A 377 -35.70 12.33 11.44
CA LEU A 377 -35.04 13.60 11.78
C LEU A 377 -35.74 14.81 11.15
N GLN A 378 -36.92 14.63 10.54
CA GLN A 378 -37.59 15.68 9.74
C GLN A 378 -36.69 16.23 8.61
N ALA A 379 -35.68 15.47 8.20
CA ALA A 379 -34.75 15.79 7.13
C ALA A 379 -35.35 15.37 5.78
N ALA A 380 -34.96 16.04 4.69
CA ALA A 380 -35.49 15.78 3.36
C ALA A 380 -34.42 15.24 2.39
N LEU A 381 -34.77 14.23 1.59
CA LEU A 381 -33.92 13.76 0.49
C LEU A 381 -34.33 14.43 -0.82
N HIS A 382 -33.36 15.09 -1.47
CA HIS A 382 -33.50 15.64 -2.81
C HIS A 382 -32.66 14.84 -3.81
N ILE A 383 -33.31 14.38 -4.87
CA ILE A 383 -32.61 13.75 -6.01
C ILE A 383 -32.83 14.69 -7.20
N PRO A 384 -31.82 15.47 -7.61
CA PRO A 384 -31.94 16.31 -8.78
C PRO A 384 -32.00 15.41 -10.01
N ASP A 385 -33.11 15.44 -10.73
CA ASP A 385 -33.24 14.75 -12.02
C ASP A 385 -33.67 15.78 -13.07
N PRO A 386 -32.81 16.10 -14.06
CA PRO A 386 -33.16 17.05 -15.11
C PRO A 386 -34.32 16.55 -15.99
N ASN A 387 -34.62 15.25 -16.01
CA ASN A 387 -35.69 14.66 -16.80
C ASN A 387 -37.06 14.63 -16.11
N ASN A 388 -37.14 14.70 -14.78
CA ASN A 388 -38.40 14.72 -14.03
C ASN A 388 -39.25 15.98 -14.27
N GLY A 389 -38.77 16.94 -15.09
CA GLY A 389 -39.45 18.18 -15.43
C GLY A 389 -39.92 18.31 -16.88
N LYS A 390 -39.94 17.21 -17.67
CA LYS A 390 -40.24 17.25 -19.12
C LYS A 390 -41.61 17.81 -19.53
N GLN A 391 -42.49 18.19 -18.59
CA GLN A 391 -43.77 18.82 -18.94
C GLN A 391 -44.01 20.25 -18.40
N THR A 392 -43.18 20.83 -17.52
CA THR A 392 -43.57 22.13 -16.89
C THR A 392 -42.47 23.17 -16.63
N GLN A 393 -41.21 23.00 -17.01
CA GLN A 393 -40.18 24.02 -16.70
C GLN A 393 -39.31 24.47 -17.88
N LYS A 394 -39.94 25.07 -18.91
CA LYS A 394 -39.25 26.03 -19.78
C LYS A 394 -39.11 27.37 -19.04
N GLY A 395 -38.11 27.51 -18.17
CA GLY A 395 -37.89 28.72 -17.36
C GLY A 395 -36.63 28.67 -16.48
N ALA A 396 -36.38 29.73 -15.69
CA ALA A 396 -35.21 29.86 -14.81
C ALA A 396 -35.03 28.69 -13.82
N SER A 397 -36.14 28.08 -13.39
CA SER A 397 -36.15 26.92 -12.48
C SER A 397 -35.54 25.66 -13.12
N GLY A 398 -35.76 25.44 -14.41
CA GLY A 398 -35.17 24.30 -15.15
C GLY A 398 -33.66 24.47 -15.34
N LYS A 399 -33.21 25.69 -15.71
CA LYS A 399 -31.78 26.02 -15.79
C LYS A 399 -31.06 25.79 -14.46
N ARG A 400 -31.68 26.21 -13.36
CA ARG A 400 -31.15 25.99 -12.00
C ARG A 400 -31.03 24.52 -11.64
N LEU A 401 -32.04 23.70 -11.95
CA LEU A 401 -31.99 22.27 -11.68
C LEU A 401 -30.85 21.60 -12.44
N CYS A 402 -30.62 21.99 -13.70
CA CYS A 402 -29.47 21.52 -14.48
C CYS A 402 -28.14 21.94 -13.86
N GLN A 403 -28.01 23.19 -13.39
CA GLN A 403 -26.78 23.65 -12.70
C GLN A 403 -26.50 22.85 -11.43
N VAL A 404 -27.51 22.66 -10.58
CA VAL A 404 -27.39 21.86 -9.35
C VAL A 404 -26.99 20.42 -9.70
N TRP A 405 -27.63 19.80 -10.69
CA TRP A 405 -27.31 18.44 -11.11
C TRP A 405 -25.89 18.30 -11.65
N THR A 406 -25.44 19.21 -12.52
CA THR A 406 -24.07 19.22 -13.05
C THR A 406 -23.06 19.39 -11.91
N HIS A 407 -23.34 20.30 -10.98
CA HIS A 407 -22.50 20.53 -9.81
C HIS A 407 -22.41 19.30 -8.92
N VAL A 408 -23.54 18.67 -8.59
CA VAL A 408 -23.64 17.44 -7.80
C VAL A 408 -22.81 16.33 -8.41
N LYS A 409 -22.91 16.12 -9.73
CA LYS A 409 -22.09 15.13 -10.44
C LYS A 409 -20.60 15.41 -10.31
N LYS A 410 -20.20 16.68 -10.44
CA LYS A 410 -18.80 17.09 -10.32
C LYS A 410 -18.27 16.86 -8.91
N VAL A 411 -18.97 17.36 -7.89
CA VAL A 411 -18.48 17.28 -6.51
C VAL A 411 -18.52 15.87 -5.94
N ILE A 412 -19.49 15.03 -6.34
CA ILE A 412 -19.46 13.60 -5.99
C ILE A 412 -18.32 12.91 -6.72
N GLY A 413 -18.05 13.23 -7.99
CA GLY A 413 -17.00 12.59 -8.77
C GLY A 413 -15.56 12.90 -8.35
N TRP A 414 -15.31 13.45 -7.17
CA TRP A 414 -13.99 13.90 -6.70
C TRP A 414 -12.92 12.80 -6.72
N TRP A 415 -13.30 11.55 -6.42
CA TRP A 415 -12.36 10.41 -6.47
C TRP A 415 -11.83 10.10 -7.87
N LYS A 416 -12.52 10.59 -8.92
CA LYS A 416 -12.09 10.41 -10.32
C LYS A 416 -10.85 11.21 -10.66
N GLU A 417 -10.51 12.19 -9.84
CA GLU A 417 -9.25 12.94 -9.97
C GLU A 417 -8.01 12.10 -9.66
N PHE A 418 -8.18 10.92 -9.04
CA PHE A 418 -7.10 10.01 -8.66
C PHE A 418 -7.13 8.77 -9.53
N ASN A 419 -6.21 8.67 -10.48
CA ASN A 419 -6.17 7.56 -11.43
C ASN A 419 -5.93 6.21 -10.77
N MET A 420 -5.33 6.17 -9.56
CA MET A 420 -5.22 4.95 -8.77
C MET A 420 -6.60 4.33 -8.46
N LEU A 421 -7.59 5.16 -8.17
CA LEU A 421 -8.96 4.72 -7.82
C LEU A 421 -9.81 4.37 -9.05
N GLN A 422 -9.33 4.69 -10.26
CA GLN A 422 -10.02 4.38 -11.51
C GLN A 422 -9.63 3.01 -12.09
N LYS A 423 -8.63 2.34 -11.50
CA LYS A 423 -8.11 1.04 -11.92
C LYS A 423 -8.36 -0.01 -10.84
N VAL A 424 -8.10 -1.28 -11.16
CA VAL A 424 -8.06 -2.35 -10.16
C VAL A 424 -6.87 -2.12 -9.24
N ILE A 425 -7.15 -1.87 -7.96
CA ILE A 425 -6.16 -1.56 -6.95
C ILE A 425 -5.45 -2.86 -6.56
N GLN A 426 -4.17 -2.94 -6.86
CA GLN A 426 -3.36 -4.14 -6.63
C GLN A 426 -2.91 -4.26 -5.17
N GLU A 427 -2.60 -5.47 -4.74
CA GLU A 427 -1.88 -5.70 -3.48
C GLU A 427 -0.51 -5.00 -3.49
N PRO A 428 -0.03 -4.48 -2.33
CA PRO A 428 -0.68 -4.49 -1.02
C PRO A 428 -1.62 -3.28 -0.77
N TYR A 429 -1.92 -2.49 -1.79
CA TYR A 429 -2.72 -1.27 -1.65
C TYR A 429 -4.21 -1.55 -1.46
N ALA A 430 -4.66 -2.74 -1.84
CA ALA A 430 -6.02 -3.22 -1.57
C ALA A 430 -6.34 -3.24 -0.07
N ASP A 431 -5.39 -3.68 0.75
CA ASP A 431 -5.49 -3.70 2.20
C ASP A 431 -5.41 -2.32 2.86
N LEU A 432 -4.94 -1.31 2.10
CA LEU A 432 -4.80 0.09 2.56
C LEU A 432 -5.86 1.02 1.95
N LEU A 433 -6.95 0.47 1.42
CA LEU A 433 -7.93 1.26 0.67
C LEU A 433 -8.61 2.33 1.53
N ASP A 434 -8.87 2.04 2.81
CA ASP A 434 -9.43 3.01 3.76
C ASP A 434 -8.49 4.22 3.90
N GLU A 435 -7.19 3.98 4.12
CA GLU A 435 -6.16 5.00 4.24
C GLU A 435 -6.00 5.78 2.93
N VAL A 436 -5.96 5.10 1.79
CA VAL A 436 -5.88 5.72 0.45
C VAL A 436 -7.04 6.68 0.25
N LEU A 437 -8.28 6.27 0.55
CA LEU A 437 -9.45 7.13 0.37
C LEU A 437 -9.47 8.31 1.34
N ILE A 438 -9.03 8.12 2.59
CA ILE A 438 -8.86 9.22 3.54
C ILE A 438 -7.87 10.24 3.00
N VAL A 439 -6.69 9.80 2.53
CA VAL A 439 -5.67 10.69 1.96
C VAL A 439 -6.22 11.42 0.73
N CYS A 440 -6.87 10.73 -0.20
CA CYS A 440 -7.49 11.36 -1.37
C CYS A 440 -8.56 12.40 -0.96
N ALA A 441 -9.40 12.10 0.03
CA ALA A 441 -10.41 13.05 0.54
C ALA A 441 -9.78 14.30 1.17
N VAL A 442 -8.70 14.12 1.95
CA VAL A 442 -7.92 15.23 2.51
C VAL A 442 -7.35 16.09 1.39
N LEU A 443 -6.71 15.48 0.38
CA LEU A 443 -6.13 16.17 -0.77
C LEU A 443 -7.20 16.98 -1.52
N THR A 444 -8.40 16.43 -1.71
CA THR A 444 -9.54 17.17 -2.26
C THR A 444 -9.87 18.40 -1.40
N ASN A 445 -9.95 18.26 -0.07
CA ASN A 445 -10.33 19.37 0.81
C ASN A 445 -9.30 20.51 0.83
N VAL A 446 -8.01 20.18 0.90
CA VAL A 446 -6.95 21.21 0.93
C VAL A 446 -6.78 21.91 -0.42
N ASN A 447 -7.07 21.22 -1.53
CA ASN A 447 -7.05 21.82 -2.86
C ASN A 447 -8.25 22.72 -3.13
N VAL A 448 -9.45 22.37 -2.64
CA VAL A 448 -10.66 23.20 -2.78
C VAL A 448 -10.53 24.49 -1.98
N SER A 449 -9.92 24.45 -0.79
CA SER A 449 -9.73 25.63 0.05
C SER A 449 -8.76 26.66 -0.55
N LEU A 450 -7.95 26.27 -1.54
CA LEU A 450 -6.93 27.10 -2.20
C LEU A 450 -7.21 27.35 -3.69
N ALA A 451 -8.32 26.84 -4.22
CA ALA A 451 -8.83 27.32 -5.49
C ALA A 451 -9.19 28.80 -5.32
N PRO A 452 -8.79 29.69 -6.25
CA PRO A 452 -9.24 31.07 -6.21
C PRO A 452 -10.76 31.04 -6.08
N LYS A 453 -11.31 31.76 -5.10
CA LYS A 453 -12.73 32.10 -5.12
C LYS A 453 -12.89 32.91 -6.39
N GLY A 454 -13.25 32.23 -7.47
CA GLY A 454 -13.55 32.83 -8.75
C GLY A 454 -14.69 33.79 -8.47
N GLY A 455 -14.33 35.06 -8.32
CA GLY A 455 -15.25 36.15 -8.46
C GLY A 455 -15.94 35.99 -9.80
N ASP A 456 -17.20 36.39 -9.81
CA ASP A 456 -17.95 36.66 -11.01
C ASP A 456 -17.03 37.25 -12.09
N GLN A 457 -16.99 36.61 -13.24
CA GLN A 457 -16.66 37.28 -14.48
C GLN A 457 -17.70 36.90 -15.53
N PRO A 458 -18.00 37.87 -16.41
CA PRO A 458 -19.35 38.41 -16.58
C PRO A 458 -20.27 37.63 -17.52
#